data_AF-A0A0W0X270-F1
#
_entry.id   AF-A0A0W0X270-F1
#
_cell.length_a   1.000
_cell.length_b   1.000
_cell.length_c   1.000
_cell.angle_alpha   90.00
_cell.angle_beta   90.00
_cell.angle_gamma   90.00
#
_symmetry.space_group_name_H-M   'P 1'
#
loop_
_entity.id
_entity.type
_entity.pdbx_description
1 polymer ?
#
loop_
_entity_poly.entity_id
_entity_poly.type
_entity_poly.pdbx_seq_one_letter_code
_entity_poly.pdbx_strand_id
1 'polypeptide(L)'
;MRASQWLITTLKETPNDAEIVSHQLMLRAGMIRKLGSGLYTWLPLGLKVLRKVEQIVREEMNRAKAMEVLMPAVQPAELWQETGRWETFGDQLLTMCDSNKREYCFGPTHEEVITDLMRNELQSYKQLPVNFYQIQTKFRDEIRPRFGVMRAREFIMKDSYSFHLSQESLQQTYDDMYEAYCRIFDRLGLRYRAVEADTGAIGGSASHEFQVLADSGEDLIFYSDGSSYAANVEQATSLLPEKASSLPKAEMTLVDTPNQKTIAEAAAFLGVESKQLVKTLIVQGKETPLVALVLCGDDELNEVKASKHPLVKSPLCLADDELIQQSLKTSIGYIGPIGLNIPIIVDHHALALSSFICGANQVDKHYQHAAWERDAQYQEAYDLRKVKEGDISPDNQGQLRSCRGIEVGHVFQLGDKYARAMNAAVINEEGQLQTMMMGCYGLGITRVVAAAIEQHHDENGIVWPQNIAPFQLVIVPINSHRSPQVKESAESIYQQLLQLGYDVLLDDRNERPGVLFADSDLMGIPHRIVVSERNLQQHAIEYKARNSNEVISVSLAELTNFLSARIS
;
A
#
# COMPACT_ATOMS: atom_id res chain seq x y z
N MET A 1 -1.34 26.74 22.29
CA MET A 1 -2.76 26.36 22.39
C MET A 1 -3.12 26.09 23.85
N ARG A 2 -4.33 26.42 24.31
CA ARG A 2 -4.81 26.06 25.67
C ARG A 2 -5.75 24.86 25.61
N ALA A 3 -5.55 23.86 26.46
CA ALA A 3 -6.39 22.67 26.51
C ALA A 3 -7.83 22.99 26.92
N SER A 4 -8.05 23.96 27.80
CA SER A 4 -9.38 24.42 28.22
C SER A 4 -10.22 25.03 27.08
N GLN A 5 -9.57 25.47 26.01
CA GLN A 5 -10.19 26.11 24.84
C GLN A 5 -10.17 25.21 23.59
N TRP A 6 -9.60 24.02 23.70
CA TRP A 6 -9.43 23.08 22.61
C TRP A 6 -10.30 21.86 22.85
N LEU A 7 -10.88 21.30 21.77
CA LEU A 7 -11.66 20.08 21.87
C LEU A 7 -10.74 18.87 22.12
N ILE A 8 -10.54 18.51 23.38
CA ILE A 8 -9.87 17.27 23.81
C ILE A 8 -10.97 16.29 24.23
N THR A 9 -11.15 15.22 23.46
CA THR A 9 -12.20 14.21 23.68
C THR A 9 -11.58 12.82 23.77
N THR A 10 -10.65 12.64 24.70
CA THR A 10 -10.02 11.34 24.91
C THR A 10 -11.03 10.31 25.44
N LEU A 11 -10.85 9.05 25.05
CA LEU A 11 -11.66 7.92 25.52
C LEU A 11 -10.79 6.96 26.33
N LYS A 12 -11.31 6.51 27.47
CA LYS A 12 -10.64 5.51 28.30
C LYS A 12 -10.68 4.13 27.65
N GLU A 13 -11.84 3.75 27.14
CA GLU A 13 -12.10 2.44 26.55
C GLU A 13 -12.00 2.50 25.03
N THR A 14 -11.47 1.44 24.46
CA THR A 14 -11.41 1.23 23.01
C THR A 14 -12.82 0.88 22.50
N PRO A 15 -13.33 1.55 21.46
CA PRO A 15 -14.57 1.14 20.81
C PRO A 15 -14.47 -0.28 20.21
N ASN A 16 -15.51 -1.10 20.39
CA ASN A 16 -15.51 -2.51 19.99
C ASN A 16 -15.37 -2.74 18.47
N ASP A 17 -15.63 -1.73 17.64
CA ASP A 17 -15.55 -1.80 16.17
C ASP A 17 -14.16 -1.42 15.62
N ALA A 18 -13.17 -1.19 16.49
CA ALA A 18 -11.81 -0.85 16.11
C ALA A 18 -10.86 -2.06 16.23
N GLU A 19 -10.56 -2.69 15.10
CA GLU A 19 -9.78 -3.94 15.05
C GLU A 19 -8.26 -3.74 15.25
N ILE A 20 -7.70 -2.69 14.66
CA ILE A 20 -6.25 -2.44 14.61
C ILE A 20 -5.82 -1.28 15.50
N VAL A 21 -4.55 -1.27 15.92
CA VAL A 21 -4.05 -0.37 16.96
C VAL A 21 -4.18 1.11 16.57
N SER A 22 -3.83 1.48 15.35
CA SER A 22 -3.96 2.87 14.88
C SER A 22 -5.40 3.35 14.93
N HIS A 23 -6.37 2.56 14.47
CA HIS A 23 -7.78 2.93 14.54
C HIS A 23 -8.25 3.11 16.00
N GLN A 24 -7.87 2.19 16.88
CA GLN A 24 -8.18 2.26 18.31
C GLN A 24 -7.59 3.54 18.94
N LEU A 25 -6.31 3.82 18.70
CA LEU A 25 -5.62 4.98 19.24
C LEU A 25 -6.12 6.30 18.64
N MET A 26 -6.44 6.37 17.35
CA MET A 26 -7.01 7.58 16.74
C MET A 26 -8.39 7.93 17.31
N LEU A 27 -9.21 6.92 17.63
CA LEU A 27 -10.48 7.14 18.33
C LEU A 27 -10.23 7.56 19.79
N ARG A 28 -9.38 6.83 20.51
CA ARG A 28 -9.10 7.08 21.93
C ARG A 28 -8.40 8.41 22.18
N ALA A 29 -7.48 8.84 21.32
CA ALA A 29 -6.81 10.13 21.42
C ALA A 29 -7.68 11.30 20.94
N GLY A 30 -8.91 11.05 20.46
CA GLY A 30 -9.79 12.10 19.96
C GLY A 30 -9.28 12.72 18.66
N MET A 31 -8.65 11.94 17.78
CA MET A 31 -8.19 12.39 16.46
C MET A 31 -9.29 12.31 15.41
N ILE A 32 -10.12 11.26 15.46
CA ILE A 32 -11.21 11.03 14.50
C ILE A 32 -12.50 10.60 15.20
N ARG A 33 -13.63 10.79 14.51
CA ARG A 33 -14.93 10.21 14.88
C ARG A 33 -15.62 9.63 13.65
N LYS A 34 -16.22 8.45 13.82
CA LYS A 34 -16.99 7.79 12.78
C LYS A 34 -18.29 8.55 12.55
N LEU A 35 -18.51 8.99 11.31
CA LEU A 35 -19.77 9.57 10.84
C LEU A 35 -20.67 8.48 10.23
N GLY A 36 -20.06 7.55 9.50
CA GLY A 36 -20.70 6.40 8.87
C GLY A 36 -19.67 5.33 8.51
N SER A 37 -20.09 4.25 7.85
CA SER A 37 -19.15 3.21 7.41
C SER A 37 -18.11 3.80 6.47
N GLY A 38 -16.82 3.73 6.83
CA GLY A 38 -15.73 4.30 6.05
C GLY A 38 -15.73 5.84 5.92
N LEU A 39 -16.46 6.56 6.78
CA LEU A 39 -16.52 8.02 6.77
C LEU A 39 -16.15 8.56 8.15
N TYR A 40 -15.10 9.39 8.20
CA TYR A 40 -14.52 9.87 9.46
C TYR A 40 -14.37 11.39 9.48
N THR A 41 -14.84 12.00 10.56
CA THR A 41 -14.55 13.41 10.87
C THR A 41 -13.18 13.50 11.54
N TRP A 42 -12.29 14.30 10.96
CA TRP A 42 -11.02 14.66 11.60
C TRP A 42 -11.24 15.75 12.66
N LEU A 43 -10.99 15.40 13.91
CA LEU A 43 -11.04 16.32 15.04
C LEU A 43 -9.77 17.18 15.11
N PRO A 44 -9.74 18.28 15.89
CA PRO A 44 -8.65 19.25 15.84
C PRO A 44 -7.24 18.66 16.04
N LEU A 45 -7.08 17.66 16.93
CA LEU A 45 -5.79 16.98 17.13
C LEU A 45 -5.35 16.22 15.88
N GLY A 46 -6.25 15.40 15.32
CA GLY A 46 -5.97 14.61 14.13
C GLY A 46 -5.74 15.48 12.89
N LEU A 47 -6.56 16.52 12.71
CA LEU A 47 -6.43 17.46 11.61
C LEU A 47 -5.07 18.19 11.64
N LYS A 48 -4.57 18.54 12.83
CA LYS A 48 -3.25 19.18 12.95
C LYS A 48 -2.13 18.26 12.49
N VAL A 49 -2.17 16.96 12.82
CA VAL A 49 -1.23 15.94 12.31
C VAL A 49 -1.36 15.80 10.80
N LEU A 50 -2.60 15.67 10.30
CA LEU A 50 -2.89 15.55 8.87
C LEU A 50 -2.27 16.70 8.07
N ARG A 51 -2.41 17.95 8.54
CA ARG A 51 -1.82 19.12 7.88
C ARG A 51 -0.29 19.15 7.93
N LYS A 52 0.35 18.60 8.96
CA LYS A 52 1.82 18.45 9.01
C LYS A 52 2.30 17.45 7.95
N VAL A 53 1.59 16.34 7.78
CA VAL A 53 1.86 15.37 6.71
C VAL A 53 1.72 16.02 5.33
N GLU A 54 0.61 16.72 5.08
CA GLU A 54 0.40 17.44 3.81
C GLU A 54 1.50 18.47 3.53
N GLN A 55 1.96 19.18 4.56
CA GLN A 55 3.00 20.20 4.42
C GLN A 55 4.33 19.58 4.00
N ILE A 56 4.75 18.47 4.62
CA ILE A 56 5.96 17.74 4.21
C ILE A 56 5.85 17.25 2.77
N VAL A 57 4.70 16.69 2.40
CA VAL A 57 4.45 16.21 1.04
C VAL A 57 4.54 17.38 0.05
N ARG A 58 3.87 18.50 0.32
CA ARG A 58 3.90 19.71 -0.52
C ARG A 58 5.32 20.23 -0.72
N GLU A 59 6.12 20.28 0.33
CA GLU A 59 7.51 20.73 0.26
C GLU A 59 8.37 19.85 -0.66
N GLU A 60 8.27 18.52 -0.54
CA GLU A 60 9.05 17.60 -1.37
C GLU A 60 8.56 17.53 -2.82
N MET A 61 7.25 17.64 -3.06
CA MET A 61 6.68 17.73 -4.41
C MET A 61 7.13 19.02 -5.11
N ASN A 62 7.09 20.15 -4.41
CA ASN A 62 7.56 21.43 -4.93
C ASN A 62 9.07 21.43 -5.19
N ARG A 63 9.85 20.78 -4.31
CA ARG A 63 11.29 20.56 -4.50
C ARG A 63 11.57 19.75 -5.77
N ALA A 64 10.71 18.78 -6.07
CA ALA A 64 10.74 18.00 -7.31
C ALA A 64 10.08 18.72 -8.51
N LYS A 65 9.82 20.03 -8.39
CA LYS A 65 9.26 20.90 -9.45
C LYS A 65 7.85 20.51 -9.91
N ALA A 66 7.12 19.72 -9.13
CA ALA A 66 5.71 19.48 -9.38
C ALA A 66 4.88 20.71 -8.99
N MET A 67 3.85 21.02 -9.77
CA MET A 67 3.01 22.21 -9.61
C MET A 67 1.68 21.84 -8.96
N GLU A 68 1.35 22.47 -7.82
CA GLU A 68 0.10 22.19 -7.12
C GLU A 68 -1.10 22.83 -7.86
N VAL A 69 -2.12 22.03 -8.12
CA VAL A 69 -3.44 22.39 -8.65
C VAL A 69 -4.53 21.83 -7.74
N LEU A 70 -5.78 22.24 -7.93
CA LEU A 70 -6.93 21.66 -7.21
C LEU A 70 -8.06 21.38 -8.19
N MET A 71 -8.31 20.11 -8.46
CA MET A 71 -9.32 19.67 -9.41
C MET A 71 -10.65 19.35 -8.70
N PRO A 72 -11.81 19.50 -9.39
CA PRO A 72 -13.11 19.15 -8.83
C PRO A 72 -13.21 17.70 -8.35
N ALA A 73 -13.93 17.47 -7.25
CA ALA A 73 -14.26 16.12 -6.79
C ALA A 73 -15.41 15.50 -7.58
N VAL A 74 -16.41 16.31 -7.95
CA VAL A 74 -17.53 15.88 -8.80
C VAL A 74 -17.08 16.00 -10.25
N GLN A 75 -17.11 14.89 -10.97
CA GLN A 75 -16.56 14.78 -12.31
C GLN A 75 -17.64 14.32 -13.30
N PRO A 76 -17.74 14.92 -14.50
CA PRO A 76 -18.72 14.53 -15.50
C PRO A 76 -18.46 13.11 -16.00
N ALA A 77 -19.53 12.32 -16.17
CA ALA A 77 -19.45 10.94 -16.64
C ALA A 77 -18.81 10.83 -18.02
N GLU A 78 -18.98 11.83 -18.87
CA GLU A 78 -18.47 11.86 -20.24
C GLU A 78 -16.94 11.66 -20.29
N LEU A 79 -16.19 12.25 -19.35
CA LEU A 79 -14.73 12.09 -19.30
C LEU A 79 -14.31 10.65 -18.99
N TRP A 80 -15.07 9.95 -18.13
CA TRP A 80 -14.85 8.56 -17.77
C TRP A 80 -15.29 7.59 -18.87
N GLN A 81 -16.29 7.98 -19.65
CA GLN A 81 -16.74 7.24 -20.83
C GLN A 81 -15.71 7.31 -21.97
N GLU A 82 -15.04 8.46 -22.15
CA GLU A 82 -13.95 8.59 -23.14
C GLU A 82 -12.83 7.55 -22.90
N THR A 83 -12.54 7.21 -21.65
CA THR A 83 -11.51 6.23 -21.27
C THR A 83 -12.04 4.82 -21.09
N GLY A 84 -13.36 4.62 -21.18
CA GLY A 84 -14.04 3.35 -20.87
C GLY A 84 -13.97 2.94 -19.39
N ARG A 85 -13.55 3.85 -18.51
CA ARG A 85 -13.46 3.59 -17.06
C ARG A 85 -14.78 3.77 -16.33
N TRP A 86 -15.77 4.43 -16.95
CA TRP A 86 -17.11 4.50 -16.39
C TRP A 86 -17.70 3.11 -16.12
N GLU A 87 -17.56 2.18 -17.07
CA GLU A 87 -18.05 0.81 -16.94
C GLU A 87 -17.04 -0.11 -16.27
N THR A 88 -15.74 0.06 -16.53
CA THR A 88 -14.71 -0.88 -16.07
C THR A 88 -14.26 -0.67 -14.62
N PHE A 89 -14.51 0.50 -14.03
CA PHE A 89 -14.17 0.75 -12.61
C PHE A 89 -15.08 -0.02 -11.64
N GLY A 90 -16.27 -0.42 -12.08
CA GLY A 90 -17.20 -1.25 -11.33
C GLY A 90 -17.82 -0.55 -10.11
N ASP A 91 -18.28 -1.36 -9.15
CA ASP A 91 -19.09 -0.93 -8.01
C ASP A 91 -18.40 0.05 -7.04
N GLN A 92 -17.09 0.26 -7.19
CA GLN A 92 -16.34 1.21 -6.37
C GLN A 92 -16.52 2.67 -6.83
N LEU A 93 -17.07 2.91 -8.02
CA LEU A 93 -17.31 4.25 -8.55
C LEU A 93 -18.62 4.81 -8.00
N LEU A 94 -18.55 5.83 -7.14
CA LEU A 94 -19.75 6.50 -6.64
C LEU A 94 -20.35 7.41 -7.72
N THR A 95 -21.43 6.97 -8.35
CA THR A 95 -22.17 7.74 -9.37
C THR A 95 -23.30 8.57 -8.76
N MET A 96 -23.60 9.73 -9.36
CA MET A 96 -24.70 10.63 -8.98
C MET A 96 -25.30 11.33 -10.19
N CYS A 97 -26.55 11.77 -10.09
CA CYS A 97 -27.22 12.54 -11.14
C CYS A 97 -27.65 13.91 -10.61
N ASP A 98 -27.47 14.96 -11.42
CA ASP A 98 -27.96 16.30 -11.10
C ASP A 98 -29.48 16.45 -11.37
N SER A 99 -30.02 17.64 -11.06
CA SER A 99 -31.43 17.96 -11.31
C SER A 99 -31.81 17.96 -12.80
N ASN A 100 -30.83 18.05 -13.70
CA ASN A 100 -31.01 18.01 -15.16
C ASN A 100 -30.79 16.59 -15.72
N LYS A 101 -30.63 15.58 -14.85
CA LYS A 101 -30.34 14.18 -15.21
C LYS A 101 -29.00 13.99 -15.93
N ARG A 102 -28.04 14.88 -15.70
CA ARG A 102 -26.64 14.66 -16.10
C ARG A 102 -25.95 13.76 -15.09
N GLU A 103 -25.13 12.86 -15.58
CA GLU A 103 -24.42 11.87 -14.78
C GLU A 103 -23.04 12.39 -14.37
N TYR A 104 -22.67 12.12 -13.13
CA TYR A 104 -21.39 12.48 -12.54
C TYR A 104 -20.89 11.32 -11.70
N CYS A 105 -19.60 11.31 -11.41
CA CYS A 105 -19.05 10.53 -10.30
C CYS A 105 -18.37 11.42 -9.27
N PHE A 106 -18.21 10.89 -8.06
CA PHE A 106 -17.23 11.42 -7.12
C PHE A 106 -15.88 10.78 -7.42
N GLY A 107 -14.92 11.58 -7.85
CA GLY A 107 -13.62 11.13 -8.33
C GLY A 107 -12.88 10.22 -7.35
N PRO A 108 -12.65 8.94 -7.68
CA PRO A 108 -11.76 8.05 -6.93
C PRO A 108 -10.29 8.31 -7.25
N THR A 109 -10.04 9.03 -8.36
CA THR A 109 -8.75 9.50 -8.93
C THR A 109 -9.07 10.53 -10.02
N HIS A 110 -8.05 11.06 -10.72
CA HIS A 110 -8.19 12.22 -11.62
C HIS A 110 -7.42 12.10 -12.94
N GLU A 111 -7.07 10.91 -13.43
CA GLU A 111 -6.39 10.76 -14.74
C GLU A 111 -7.18 11.43 -15.88
N GLU A 112 -8.50 11.22 -15.93
CA GLU A 112 -9.38 11.79 -16.95
C GLU A 112 -9.41 13.33 -16.89
N VAL A 113 -9.55 13.88 -15.68
CA VAL A 113 -9.71 15.32 -15.46
C VAL A 113 -8.44 16.08 -15.81
N ILE A 114 -7.28 15.55 -15.40
CA ILE A 114 -6.01 16.21 -15.71
C ILE A 114 -5.64 16.07 -17.18
N THR A 115 -5.96 14.94 -17.83
CA THR A 115 -5.78 14.76 -19.27
C THR A 115 -6.66 15.73 -20.05
N ASP A 116 -7.92 15.93 -19.63
CA ASP A 116 -8.81 16.94 -20.22
C ASP A 116 -8.25 18.37 -20.08
N LEU A 117 -7.72 18.72 -18.91
CA LEU A 117 -7.07 20.02 -18.74
C LEU A 117 -5.85 20.15 -19.67
N MET A 118 -4.98 19.13 -19.70
CA MET A 118 -3.74 19.21 -20.45
C MET A 118 -3.93 19.17 -21.96
N ARG A 119 -4.93 18.47 -22.49
CA ARG A 119 -5.23 18.50 -23.95
C ARG A 119 -5.66 19.89 -24.43
N ASN A 120 -6.16 20.73 -23.53
CA ASN A 120 -6.55 22.11 -23.85
C ASN A 120 -5.39 23.10 -23.63
N GLU A 121 -4.58 22.93 -22.58
CA GLU A 121 -3.54 23.90 -22.19
C GLU A 121 -2.15 23.63 -22.83
N LEU A 122 -1.83 22.37 -23.14
CA LEU A 122 -0.56 22.00 -23.74
C LEU A 122 -0.71 21.89 -25.25
N GLN A 123 0.05 22.71 -25.99
CA GLN A 123 -0.04 22.82 -27.45
C GLN A 123 1.29 22.49 -28.16
N SER A 124 2.42 22.61 -27.45
CA SER A 124 3.76 22.43 -28.02
C SER A 124 4.69 21.65 -27.11
N TYR A 125 5.61 20.88 -27.70
CA TYR A 125 6.70 20.19 -27.01
C TYR A 125 7.51 21.09 -26.07
N LYS A 126 7.59 22.40 -26.35
CA LYS A 126 8.32 23.38 -25.52
C LYS A 126 7.74 23.54 -24.11
N GLN A 127 6.50 23.11 -23.91
CA GLN A 127 5.84 23.10 -22.60
C GLN A 127 6.09 21.80 -21.84
N LEU A 128 6.80 20.83 -22.41
CA LEU A 128 7.03 19.51 -21.81
C LEU A 128 8.52 19.35 -21.42
N PRO A 129 8.84 18.58 -20.36
CA PRO A 129 7.90 17.89 -19.47
C PRO A 129 7.28 18.82 -18.41
N VAL A 130 6.09 18.45 -17.94
CA VAL A 130 5.40 19.09 -16.79
C VAL A 130 4.88 18.02 -15.84
N ASN A 131 4.77 18.38 -14.57
CA ASN A 131 4.20 17.53 -13.53
C ASN A 131 3.28 18.36 -12.64
N PHE A 132 2.02 17.97 -12.56
CA PHE A 132 1.01 18.64 -11.74
C PHE A 132 0.55 17.71 -10.62
N TYR A 133 0.26 18.24 -9.44
CA TYR A 133 -0.29 17.44 -8.35
C TYR A 133 -1.38 18.17 -7.59
N GLN A 134 -2.18 17.45 -6.84
CA GLN A 134 -3.14 18.01 -5.90
C GLN A 134 -3.12 17.22 -4.60
N ILE A 135 -3.61 17.82 -3.52
CA ILE A 135 -3.96 17.14 -2.28
C ILE A 135 -5.45 17.31 -2.08
N GLN A 136 -6.23 16.26 -2.34
CA GLN A 136 -7.67 16.39 -2.53
C GLN A 136 -8.41 15.13 -2.05
N THR A 137 -9.66 15.33 -1.58
CA THR A 137 -10.55 14.27 -1.10
C THR A 137 -11.06 13.37 -2.22
N LYS A 138 -10.76 12.08 -2.14
CA LYS A 138 -11.24 11.03 -3.04
C LYS A 138 -12.38 10.25 -2.40
N PHE A 139 -13.16 9.58 -3.23
CA PHE A 139 -14.17 8.63 -2.78
C PHE A 139 -14.07 7.32 -3.55
N ARG A 140 -13.98 6.20 -2.84
CA ARG A 140 -14.12 4.83 -3.40
C ARG A 140 -15.18 4.11 -2.57
N ASP A 141 -16.23 3.59 -3.20
CA ASP A 141 -17.29 2.87 -2.47
C ASP A 141 -16.83 1.44 -2.11
N GLU A 142 -15.83 1.38 -1.23
CA GLU A 142 -15.26 0.14 -0.73
C GLU A 142 -16.36 -0.74 -0.12
N ILE A 143 -16.48 -1.97 -0.62
CA ILE A 143 -17.53 -2.92 -0.23
C ILE A 143 -17.46 -3.23 1.27
N ARG A 144 -16.23 -3.28 1.83
CA ARG A 144 -15.98 -3.53 3.26
C ARG A 144 -14.96 -2.53 3.81
N PRO A 145 -15.40 -1.30 4.15
CA PRO A 145 -14.51 -0.33 4.79
C PRO A 145 -14.09 -0.85 6.16
N ARG A 146 -12.79 -0.96 6.39
CA ARG A 146 -12.20 -1.49 7.62
C ARG A 146 -10.97 -0.71 8.01
N PHE A 147 -10.42 -0.98 9.21
CA PHE A 147 -9.14 -0.41 9.64
C PHE A 147 -9.10 1.12 9.73
N GLY A 148 -10.21 1.72 10.16
CA GLY A 148 -10.27 3.17 10.38
C GLY A 148 -10.10 3.95 9.07
N VAL A 149 -9.13 4.87 9.08
CA VAL A 149 -8.80 5.70 7.90
C VAL A 149 -7.87 5.01 6.91
N MET A 150 -7.36 3.80 7.21
CA MET A 150 -6.49 3.09 6.27
C MET A 150 -7.25 2.57 5.05
N ARG A 151 -8.48 2.12 5.26
CA ARG A 151 -9.38 1.64 4.19
C ARG A 151 -10.79 2.22 4.37
N ALA A 152 -10.83 3.55 4.28
CA ALA A 152 -12.05 4.35 4.29
C ALA A 152 -12.64 4.52 2.88
N ARG A 153 -13.89 4.95 2.79
CA ARG A 153 -14.53 5.30 1.52
C ARG A 153 -14.16 6.70 1.07
N GLU A 154 -14.20 7.64 2.01
CA GLU A 154 -13.73 9.01 1.79
C GLU A 154 -12.35 9.19 2.43
N PHE A 155 -11.38 9.64 1.66
CA PHE A 155 -10.00 9.78 2.11
C PHE A 155 -9.26 10.90 1.37
N ILE A 156 -8.23 11.47 1.99
CA ILE A 156 -7.37 12.45 1.31
C ILE A 156 -6.19 11.72 0.67
N MET A 157 -5.97 12.02 -0.61
CA MET A 157 -4.86 11.53 -1.40
C MET A 157 -4.14 12.71 -2.02
N LYS A 158 -2.82 12.63 -2.03
CA LYS A 158 -2.01 13.38 -2.98
C LYS A 158 -1.97 12.56 -4.26
N ASP A 159 -2.30 13.14 -5.39
CA ASP A 159 -2.19 12.52 -6.71
C ASP A 159 -1.50 13.50 -7.66
N SER A 160 -0.53 12.99 -8.42
CA SER A 160 0.33 13.76 -9.30
C SER A 160 0.37 13.10 -10.68
N TYR A 161 0.46 13.90 -11.73
CA TYR A 161 0.41 13.46 -13.12
C TYR A 161 1.40 14.24 -13.94
N SER A 162 2.27 13.53 -14.64
CA SER A 162 3.31 14.13 -15.48
C SER A 162 3.06 13.81 -16.95
N PHE A 163 3.47 14.74 -17.82
CA PHE A 163 3.25 14.67 -19.27
C PHE A 163 4.58 14.82 -20.02
N HIS A 164 4.78 13.98 -21.03
CA HIS A 164 6.06 13.78 -21.70
C HIS A 164 5.88 13.50 -23.20
N LEU A 165 6.96 13.62 -23.96
CA LEU A 165 7.03 13.20 -25.37
C LEU A 165 7.82 11.92 -25.61
N SER A 166 8.65 11.52 -24.66
CA SER A 166 9.48 10.33 -24.79
C SER A 166 9.45 9.51 -23.51
N GLN A 167 9.69 8.22 -23.67
CA GLN A 167 9.81 7.28 -22.56
C GLN A 167 10.98 7.65 -21.64
N GLU A 168 12.06 8.22 -22.17
CA GLU A 168 13.20 8.71 -21.39
C GLU A 168 12.80 9.89 -20.48
N SER A 169 12.04 10.85 -21.01
CA SER A 169 11.54 11.97 -20.21
C SER A 169 10.58 11.51 -19.11
N LEU A 170 9.72 10.54 -19.42
CA LEU A 170 8.84 9.91 -18.44
C LEU A 170 9.65 9.19 -17.35
N GLN A 171 10.67 8.41 -17.73
CA GLN A 171 11.54 7.71 -16.79
C GLN A 171 12.24 8.68 -15.83
N GLN A 172 12.79 9.79 -16.34
CA GLN A 172 13.45 10.78 -15.47
C GLN A 172 12.50 11.35 -14.41
N THR A 173 11.26 11.69 -14.79
CA THR A 173 10.28 12.21 -13.82
C THR A 173 9.78 11.12 -12.88
N TYR A 174 9.69 9.88 -13.35
CA TYR A 174 9.39 8.73 -12.52
C TYR A 174 10.44 8.55 -11.41
N ASP A 175 11.72 8.63 -11.75
CA ASP A 175 12.83 8.54 -10.81
C ASP A 175 12.83 9.73 -9.82
N ASP A 176 12.56 10.95 -10.32
CA ASP A 176 12.43 12.14 -9.47
C ASP A 176 11.28 12.01 -8.45
N MET A 177 10.16 11.39 -8.85
CA MET A 177 9.02 11.12 -7.97
C MET A 177 9.30 10.00 -6.98
N TYR A 178 9.98 8.93 -7.41
CA TYR A 178 10.45 7.87 -6.52
C TYR A 178 11.31 8.46 -5.39
N GLU A 179 12.30 9.27 -5.75
CA GLU A 179 13.18 9.93 -4.78
C GLU A 179 12.45 10.96 -3.90
N ALA A 180 11.46 11.67 -4.45
CA ALA A 180 10.61 12.56 -3.66
C ALA A 180 9.83 11.80 -2.59
N TYR A 181 9.31 10.63 -2.93
CA TYR A 181 8.56 9.79 -1.99
C TYR A 181 9.47 9.23 -0.91
N CYS A 182 10.68 8.78 -1.28
CA CYS A 182 11.70 8.38 -0.31
C CYS A 182 11.95 9.49 0.72
N ARG A 183 12.22 10.72 0.25
CA ARG A 183 12.42 11.88 1.15
C ARG A 183 11.20 12.20 2.00
N ILE A 184 9.99 12.07 1.45
CA ILE A 184 8.74 12.25 2.21
C ILE A 184 8.69 11.26 3.38
N PHE A 185 8.86 9.96 3.11
CA PHE A 185 8.74 8.93 4.15
C PHE A 185 9.89 8.96 5.15
N ASP A 186 11.11 9.28 4.72
CA ASP A 186 12.26 9.53 5.60
C ASP A 186 11.96 10.70 6.55
N ARG A 187 11.47 11.82 6.01
CA ARG A 187 11.09 12.99 6.81
C ARG A 187 9.98 12.62 7.79
N LEU A 188 8.95 11.89 7.35
CA LEU A 188 7.85 11.39 8.21
C LEU A 188 8.31 10.40 9.30
N GLY A 189 9.56 9.96 9.29
CA GLY A 189 10.12 9.04 10.28
C GLY A 189 9.57 7.62 10.16
N LEU A 190 9.24 7.17 8.95
CA LEU A 190 8.65 5.86 8.70
C LEU A 190 9.71 4.86 8.24
N ARG A 191 9.56 3.60 8.66
CA ARG A 191 10.31 2.47 8.09
C ARG A 191 9.51 1.93 6.91
N TYR A 192 9.99 2.11 5.70
CA TYR A 192 9.30 1.70 4.48
C TYR A 192 10.22 0.95 3.52
N ARG A 193 9.62 0.31 2.53
CA ARG A 193 10.27 -0.25 1.35
C ARG A 193 9.52 0.19 0.12
N ALA A 194 10.25 0.62 -0.91
CA ALA A 194 9.68 0.65 -2.24
C ALA A 194 9.80 -0.76 -2.84
N VAL A 195 8.73 -1.27 -3.42
CA VAL A 195 8.64 -2.63 -3.91
C VAL A 195 8.09 -2.62 -5.32
N GLU A 196 8.63 -3.49 -6.19
CA GLU A 196 8.06 -3.68 -7.52
C GLU A 196 6.63 -4.22 -7.41
N ALA A 197 5.73 -3.64 -8.20
CA ALA A 197 4.30 -3.90 -8.11
C ALA A 197 3.67 -4.15 -9.48
N ASP A 198 2.47 -4.74 -9.46
CA ASP A 198 1.68 -4.89 -10.68
C ASP A 198 1.13 -3.53 -11.15
N THR A 199 1.06 -3.34 -12.47
CA THR A 199 0.47 -2.12 -13.05
C THR A 199 -1.06 -2.11 -13.01
N GLY A 200 -1.68 -3.26 -12.73
CA GLY A 200 -3.11 -3.42 -12.52
C GLY A 200 -4.01 -2.88 -13.63
N ALA A 201 -5.23 -2.52 -13.25
CA ALA A 201 -6.23 -1.91 -14.14
C ALA A 201 -5.89 -0.48 -14.54
N ILE A 202 -5.04 0.21 -13.77
CA ILE A 202 -4.53 1.55 -14.10
C ILE A 202 -3.72 1.48 -15.40
N GLY A 203 -2.98 0.39 -15.62
CA GLY A 203 -2.18 0.12 -16.81
C GLY A 203 -0.81 0.81 -16.75
N GLY A 204 0.14 0.35 -17.57
CA GLY A 204 1.48 0.91 -17.61
C GLY A 204 2.58 -0.11 -17.93
N SER A 205 3.83 0.33 -17.87
CA SER A 205 5.03 -0.51 -18.11
C SER A 205 5.85 -0.77 -16.85
N ALA A 206 5.83 0.13 -15.87
CA ALA A 206 6.60 0.03 -14.63
C ALA A 206 5.83 0.64 -13.46
N SER A 207 5.97 0.03 -12.28
CA SER A 207 5.28 0.46 -11.08
C SER A 207 6.04 0.11 -9.79
N HIS A 208 6.06 1.03 -8.82
CA HIS A 208 6.59 0.80 -7.48
C HIS A 208 5.58 1.23 -6.42
N GLU A 209 5.29 0.32 -5.49
CA GLU A 209 4.53 0.59 -4.27
C GLU A 209 5.47 0.98 -3.14
N PHE A 210 5.08 1.98 -2.35
CA PHE A 210 5.76 2.38 -1.12
C PHE A 210 5.00 1.80 0.06
N GLN A 211 5.65 0.87 0.74
CA GLN A 211 5.06 0.01 1.75
C GLN A 211 5.65 0.32 3.11
N VAL A 212 4.84 0.82 4.03
CA VAL A 212 5.23 1.02 5.44
C VAL A 212 5.18 -0.33 6.15
N LEU A 213 6.29 -0.74 6.74
CA LEU A 213 6.44 -2.06 7.36
C LEU A 213 5.63 -2.15 8.66
N ALA A 214 4.59 -2.98 8.68
CA ALA A 214 3.74 -3.19 9.86
C ALA A 214 3.04 -4.54 9.76
N ASP A 215 2.94 -5.26 10.88
CA ASP A 215 2.28 -6.57 10.94
C ASP A 215 0.80 -6.52 10.58
N SER A 216 0.17 -5.35 10.74
CA SER A 216 -1.22 -5.06 10.36
C SER A 216 -1.41 -4.77 8.87
N GLY A 217 -0.33 -4.74 8.08
CA GLY A 217 -0.35 -4.55 6.64
C GLY A 217 -1.14 -5.63 5.90
N GLU A 218 -1.94 -5.23 4.90
CA GLU A 218 -2.69 -6.19 4.07
C GLU A 218 -1.76 -6.86 3.05
N ASP A 219 -0.72 -6.17 2.59
CA ASP A 219 0.17 -6.64 1.53
C ASP A 219 1.26 -7.54 2.07
N LEU A 220 1.52 -8.62 1.34
CA LEU A 220 2.65 -9.51 1.59
C LEU A 220 3.77 -9.15 0.61
N ILE A 221 4.92 -8.78 1.16
CA ILE A 221 6.08 -8.34 0.40
C ILE A 221 7.17 -9.38 0.57
N PHE A 222 7.81 -9.73 -0.54
CA PHE A 222 9.04 -10.51 -0.54
C PHE A 222 10.23 -9.58 -0.78
N TYR A 223 11.28 -9.74 0.00
CA TYR A 223 12.53 -9.00 -0.14
C TYR A 223 13.73 -9.92 0.02
N SER A 224 14.84 -9.56 -0.61
CA SER A 224 16.09 -10.30 -0.46
C SER A 224 16.81 -9.94 0.85
N ASP A 225 17.38 -10.94 1.52
CA ASP A 225 18.32 -10.73 2.64
C ASP A 225 19.77 -10.44 2.21
N GLY A 226 20.05 -10.45 0.90
CA GLY A 226 21.37 -10.17 0.32
C GLY A 226 21.45 -8.93 -0.60
N SER A 227 20.32 -8.30 -0.93
CA SER A 227 20.27 -7.16 -1.86
C SER A 227 19.13 -6.18 -1.56
N SER A 228 18.90 -5.21 -2.46
CA SER A 228 17.77 -4.29 -2.40
C SER A 228 16.50 -4.80 -3.09
N TYR A 229 16.49 -6.04 -3.60
CA TYR A 229 15.31 -6.60 -4.25
C TYR A 229 14.13 -6.65 -3.27
N ALA A 230 13.01 -6.07 -3.68
CA ALA A 230 11.74 -6.19 -2.98
C ALA A 230 10.58 -6.07 -3.97
N ALA A 231 9.58 -6.93 -3.82
CA ALA A 231 8.41 -6.97 -4.69
C ALA A 231 7.16 -7.42 -3.91
N ASN A 232 6.00 -6.93 -4.33
CA ASN A 232 4.72 -7.44 -3.86
C ASN A 232 4.58 -8.92 -4.26
N VAL A 233 3.93 -9.76 -3.46
CA VAL A 233 3.70 -11.20 -3.75
C VAL A 233 3.15 -11.45 -5.15
N GLU A 234 2.37 -10.51 -5.68
CA GLU A 234 1.78 -10.57 -7.02
C GLU A 234 2.82 -10.45 -8.14
N GLN A 235 3.93 -9.75 -7.90
CA GLN A 235 4.99 -9.48 -8.89
C GLN A 235 6.32 -10.19 -8.54
N ALA A 236 6.50 -10.62 -7.30
CA ALA A 236 7.75 -11.20 -6.82
C ALA A 236 8.14 -12.45 -7.60
N THR A 237 9.40 -12.51 -8.03
CA THR A 237 10.00 -13.61 -8.78
C THR A 237 11.14 -14.21 -7.97
N SER A 238 11.59 -15.40 -8.38
CA SER A 238 12.76 -16.07 -7.80
C SER A 238 13.72 -16.44 -8.92
N LEU A 239 14.95 -16.80 -8.56
CA LEU A 239 15.91 -17.28 -9.55
C LEU A 239 15.33 -18.47 -10.30
N LEU A 240 15.27 -18.38 -11.63
CA LEU A 240 14.73 -19.44 -12.45
C LEU A 240 15.63 -20.68 -12.39
N PRO A 241 15.08 -21.86 -12.04
CA PRO A 241 15.86 -23.08 -12.03
C PRO A 241 16.16 -23.52 -13.47
N GLU A 242 17.26 -24.26 -13.63
CA GLU A 242 17.55 -24.92 -14.90
C GLU A 242 16.50 -26.02 -15.17
N LYS A 243 16.02 -26.06 -16.42
CA LYS A 243 15.14 -27.14 -16.88
C LYS A 243 15.85 -28.49 -16.74
N ALA A 244 15.10 -29.52 -16.37
CA ALA A 244 15.62 -30.88 -16.30
C ALA A 244 16.23 -31.31 -17.65
N SER A 245 17.49 -31.74 -17.61
CA SER A 245 18.26 -32.15 -18.79
C SER A 245 18.41 -33.67 -18.93
N SER A 246 18.04 -34.44 -17.90
CA SER A 246 18.17 -35.90 -17.87
C SER A 246 16.81 -36.59 -17.74
N LEU A 247 16.58 -37.59 -18.59
CA LEU A 247 15.41 -38.47 -18.47
C LEU A 247 15.58 -39.48 -17.31
N PRO A 248 14.50 -39.82 -16.60
CA PRO A 248 14.56 -40.82 -15.56
C PRO A 248 14.72 -42.21 -16.17
N LYS A 249 15.47 -43.07 -15.48
CA LYS A 249 15.65 -44.47 -15.90
C LYS A 249 14.37 -45.31 -15.78
N ALA A 250 13.50 -44.94 -14.86
CA ALA A 250 12.21 -45.60 -14.67
C ALA A 250 11.26 -45.26 -15.82
N GLU A 251 10.53 -46.27 -16.30
CA GLU A 251 9.43 -46.08 -17.24
C GLU A 251 8.20 -45.52 -16.51
N MET A 252 7.38 -44.76 -17.23
CA MET A 252 6.14 -44.22 -16.69
C MET A 252 5.17 -45.36 -16.34
N THR A 253 4.64 -45.35 -15.12
CA THR A 253 3.71 -46.37 -14.64
C THR A 253 2.40 -45.75 -14.17
N LEU A 254 1.27 -46.36 -14.53
CA LEU A 254 -0.05 -45.99 -14.04
C LEU A 254 -0.30 -46.62 -12.68
N VAL A 255 -0.75 -45.83 -11.70
CA VAL A 255 -1.06 -46.29 -10.35
C VAL A 255 -2.48 -45.91 -9.93
N ASP A 256 -3.13 -46.79 -9.18
CA ASP A 256 -4.45 -46.52 -8.60
C ASP A 256 -4.31 -45.67 -7.34
N THR A 257 -5.06 -44.58 -7.29
CA THR A 257 -5.12 -43.59 -6.21
C THR A 257 -6.58 -43.26 -5.90
N PRO A 258 -7.35 -44.22 -5.36
CA PRO A 258 -8.79 -44.06 -5.17
C PRO A 258 -9.11 -42.96 -4.15
N ASN A 259 -10.04 -42.08 -4.51
CA ASN A 259 -10.50 -40.95 -3.69
C ASN A 259 -9.40 -39.95 -3.27
N GLN A 260 -8.27 -39.87 -3.99
CA GLN A 260 -7.20 -38.90 -3.72
C GLN A 260 -7.31 -37.74 -4.71
N LYS A 261 -7.87 -36.60 -4.28
CA LYS A 261 -8.20 -35.48 -5.17
C LYS A 261 -7.29 -34.26 -4.99
N THR A 262 -6.60 -34.17 -3.87
CA THR A 262 -5.64 -33.09 -3.62
C THR A 262 -4.20 -33.58 -3.70
N ILE A 263 -3.26 -32.66 -3.94
CA ILE A 263 -1.83 -32.99 -3.92
C ILE A 263 -1.41 -33.57 -2.57
N ALA A 264 -1.91 -33.01 -1.46
CA ALA A 264 -1.57 -33.48 -0.12
C ALA A 264 -2.05 -34.92 0.12
N GLU A 265 -3.28 -35.24 -0.30
CA GLU A 265 -3.85 -36.59 -0.25
C GLU A 265 -3.04 -37.58 -1.11
N ALA A 266 -2.80 -37.23 -2.37
CA ALA A 266 -2.04 -38.08 -3.30
C ALA A 266 -0.60 -38.32 -2.84
N ALA A 267 0.09 -37.28 -2.34
CA ALA A 267 1.44 -37.39 -1.82
C ALA A 267 1.49 -38.31 -0.58
N ALA A 268 0.57 -38.12 0.37
CA ALA A 268 0.47 -38.96 1.57
C ALA A 268 0.15 -40.41 1.23
N PHE A 269 -0.79 -40.65 0.30
CA PHE A 269 -1.18 -41.98 -0.14
C PHE A 269 -0.04 -42.73 -0.84
N LEU A 270 0.74 -42.03 -1.67
CA LEU A 270 1.87 -42.60 -2.41
C LEU A 270 3.17 -42.67 -1.58
N GLY A 271 3.21 -42.07 -0.39
CA GLY A 271 4.40 -42.03 0.47
C GLY A 271 5.54 -41.18 -0.10
N VAL A 272 5.20 -40.06 -0.76
CA VAL A 272 6.14 -39.15 -1.43
C VAL A 272 5.95 -37.72 -0.95
N GLU A 273 6.89 -36.83 -1.27
CA GLU A 273 6.75 -35.40 -0.98
C GLU A 273 5.93 -34.67 -2.06
N SER A 274 5.13 -33.67 -1.68
CA SER A 274 4.30 -32.88 -2.60
C SER A 274 5.09 -32.25 -3.76
N LYS A 275 6.36 -31.91 -3.55
CA LYS A 275 7.27 -31.35 -4.57
C LYS A 275 7.60 -32.33 -5.71
N GLN A 276 7.34 -33.62 -5.52
CA GLN A 276 7.51 -34.66 -6.54
C GLN A 276 6.27 -34.79 -7.43
N LEU A 277 5.15 -34.17 -7.05
CA LEU A 277 3.94 -34.11 -7.84
C LEU A 277 3.93 -32.83 -8.67
N VAL A 278 3.23 -32.84 -9.80
CA VAL A 278 2.81 -31.64 -10.51
C VAL A 278 1.30 -31.52 -10.47
N LYS A 279 0.81 -30.31 -10.23
CA LYS A 279 -0.61 -29.97 -10.26
C LYS A 279 -0.96 -29.34 -11.61
N THR A 280 -2.13 -29.67 -12.14
CA THR A 280 -2.64 -29.09 -13.39
C THR A 280 -3.95 -28.37 -13.10
N LEU A 281 -3.94 -27.05 -13.32
CA LEU A 281 -5.10 -26.17 -13.16
C LEU A 281 -5.65 -25.83 -14.55
N ILE A 282 -6.96 -25.98 -14.74
CA ILE A 282 -7.60 -25.65 -16.02
C ILE A 282 -8.24 -24.27 -15.90
N VAL A 283 -7.85 -23.36 -16.78
CA VAL A 283 -8.36 -21.99 -16.85
C VAL A 283 -9.00 -21.73 -18.21
N GLN A 284 -9.84 -20.69 -18.28
CA GLN A 284 -10.36 -20.20 -19.55
C GLN A 284 -9.26 -19.53 -20.38
N GLY A 285 -9.20 -19.85 -21.66
CA GLY A 285 -8.29 -19.19 -22.60
C GLY A 285 -8.92 -17.93 -23.21
N LYS A 286 -8.06 -17.08 -23.80
CA LYS A 286 -8.49 -15.87 -24.50
C LYS A 286 -9.09 -16.16 -25.88
N GLU A 287 -8.43 -17.01 -26.65
CA GLU A 287 -8.87 -17.45 -27.99
C GLU A 287 -9.25 -18.93 -28.03
N THR A 288 -8.75 -19.71 -27.08
CA THR A 288 -9.09 -21.13 -26.92
C THR A 288 -10.04 -21.29 -25.73
N PRO A 289 -10.94 -22.30 -25.73
CA PRO A 289 -11.87 -22.47 -24.61
C PRO A 289 -11.17 -22.72 -23.27
N LEU A 290 -10.08 -23.51 -23.29
CA LEU A 290 -9.39 -23.98 -22.09
C LEU A 290 -7.87 -23.94 -22.30
N VAL A 291 -7.15 -23.61 -21.22
CA VAL A 291 -5.68 -23.67 -21.12
C VAL A 291 -5.33 -24.39 -19.81
N ALA A 292 -4.33 -25.27 -19.86
CA ALA A 292 -3.78 -25.95 -18.69
C ALA A 292 -2.55 -25.20 -18.16
N LEU A 293 -2.55 -24.89 -16.88
CA LEU A 293 -1.42 -24.32 -16.16
C LEU A 293 -0.85 -25.40 -15.24
N VAL A 294 0.46 -25.69 -15.36
CA VAL A 294 1.10 -26.78 -14.62
C VAL A 294 2.18 -26.23 -13.69
N LEU A 295 2.12 -26.60 -12.42
CA LEU A 295 3.04 -26.14 -11.36
C LEU A 295 3.53 -27.34 -10.54
N CYS A 296 4.58 -27.17 -9.73
CA CYS A 296 4.92 -28.15 -8.70
C CYS A 296 3.77 -28.27 -7.70
N GLY A 297 3.63 -29.46 -7.10
CA GLY A 297 2.50 -29.78 -6.23
C GLY A 297 2.43 -28.92 -4.97
N ASP A 298 3.57 -28.48 -4.45
CA ASP A 298 3.68 -27.62 -3.27
C ASP A 298 3.66 -26.12 -3.59
N ASP A 299 3.63 -25.73 -4.87
CA ASP A 299 3.52 -24.31 -5.26
C ASP A 299 2.07 -23.82 -5.21
N GLU A 300 1.89 -22.51 -5.23
CA GLU A 300 0.60 -21.85 -5.41
C GLU A 300 0.58 -21.06 -6.72
N LEU A 301 -0.56 -21.05 -7.41
CA LEU A 301 -0.71 -20.23 -8.62
C LEU A 301 -0.70 -18.75 -8.22
N ASN A 302 0.08 -17.96 -8.94
CA ASN A 302 -0.04 -16.51 -8.94
C ASN A 302 -0.98 -16.12 -10.10
N GLU A 303 -2.22 -15.77 -9.76
CA GLU A 303 -3.26 -15.44 -10.75
C GLU A 303 -2.94 -14.18 -11.55
N VAL A 304 -2.23 -13.21 -10.94
CA VAL A 304 -1.83 -11.97 -11.60
C VAL A 304 -0.81 -12.28 -12.69
N LYS A 305 0.24 -13.06 -12.38
CA LYS A 305 1.22 -13.50 -13.38
C LYS A 305 0.55 -14.32 -14.48
N ALA A 306 -0.27 -15.31 -14.11
CA ALA A 306 -0.96 -16.15 -15.08
C ALA A 306 -1.87 -15.35 -16.03
N SER A 307 -2.56 -14.32 -15.53
CA SER A 307 -3.43 -13.44 -16.34
C SER A 307 -2.67 -12.60 -17.36
N LYS A 308 -1.36 -12.39 -17.19
CA LYS A 308 -0.51 -11.67 -18.16
C LYS A 308 -0.13 -12.51 -19.37
N HIS A 309 -0.29 -13.83 -19.29
CA HIS A 309 0.05 -14.72 -20.39
C HIS A 309 -0.95 -14.55 -21.58
N PRO A 310 -0.49 -14.40 -22.83
CA PRO A 310 -1.37 -14.11 -23.98
C PRO A 310 -2.50 -15.12 -24.24
N LEU A 311 -2.27 -16.39 -23.91
CA LEU A 311 -3.26 -17.46 -24.07
C LEU A 311 -4.33 -17.47 -22.97
N VAL A 312 -4.07 -16.87 -21.80
CA VAL A 312 -4.96 -16.92 -20.64
C VAL A 312 -5.94 -15.74 -20.70
N LYS A 313 -7.20 -15.99 -20.35
CA LYS A 313 -8.19 -14.94 -20.22
C LYS A 313 -7.85 -14.02 -19.04
N SER A 314 -7.99 -12.71 -19.22
CA SER A 314 -7.85 -11.72 -18.14
C SER A 314 -9.18 -10.98 -17.94
N PRO A 315 -9.74 -10.91 -16.71
CA PRO A 315 -9.23 -11.55 -15.48
C PRO A 315 -9.26 -13.09 -15.57
N LEU A 316 -8.35 -13.75 -14.84
CA LEU A 316 -8.27 -15.21 -14.81
C LEU A 316 -9.58 -15.81 -14.31
N CYS A 317 -10.03 -16.85 -15.01
CA CYS A 317 -11.18 -17.65 -14.61
C CYS A 317 -10.79 -19.12 -14.64
N LEU A 318 -10.92 -19.81 -13.50
CA LEU A 318 -10.86 -21.26 -13.47
C LEU A 318 -12.01 -21.83 -14.32
N ALA A 319 -11.76 -22.93 -15.01
CA ALA A 319 -12.80 -23.67 -15.70
C ALA A 319 -13.67 -24.42 -14.68
N ASP A 320 -14.98 -24.48 -14.95
CA ASP A 320 -15.90 -25.27 -14.15
C ASP A 320 -15.80 -26.78 -14.48
N ASP A 321 -16.24 -27.62 -13.53
CA ASP A 321 -16.18 -29.08 -13.65
C ASP A 321 -16.95 -29.60 -14.86
N GLU A 322 -18.06 -28.96 -15.22
CA GLU A 322 -18.92 -29.38 -16.32
C GLU A 322 -18.19 -29.21 -17.67
N LEU A 323 -17.57 -28.05 -17.88
CA LEU A 323 -16.78 -27.74 -19.07
C LEU A 323 -15.54 -28.63 -19.15
N ILE A 324 -14.89 -28.92 -18.02
CA ILE A 324 -13.76 -29.86 -17.94
C ILE A 324 -14.22 -31.27 -18.35
N GLN A 325 -15.34 -31.77 -17.81
CA GLN A 325 -15.86 -33.09 -18.17
C GLN A 325 -16.26 -33.17 -19.64
N GLN A 326 -16.95 -32.15 -20.17
CA GLN A 326 -17.40 -32.12 -21.56
C GLN A 326 -16.22 -32.06 -22.54
N SER A 327 -15.22 -31.22 -22.25
CA SER A 327 -14.10 -30.94 -23.17
C SER A 327 -12.97 -31.95 -23.04
N LEU A 328 -12.62 -32.35 -21.81
CA LEU A 328 -11.43 -33.14 -21.50
C LEU A 328 -11.75 -34.55 -21.02
N LYS A 329 -13.02 -34.88 -20.75
CA LYS A 329 -13.48 -36.20 -20.27
C LYS A 329 -12.73 -36.69 -19.02
N THR A 330 -12.34 -35.75 -18.17
CA THR A 330 -11.62 -35.99 -16.92
C THR A 330 -12.32 -35.25 -15.77
N SER A 331 -11.87 -35.47 -14.54
CA SER A 331 -12.40 -34.83 -13.34
C SER A 331 -11.29 -34.15 -12.55
N ILE A 332 -11.63 -33.06 -11.87
CA ILE A 332 -10.72 -32.37 -10.94
C ILE A 332 -10.14 -33.37 -9.93
N GLY A 333 -8.85 -33.23 -9.67
CA GLY A 333 -8.06 -34.09 -8.79
C GLY A 333 -7.31 -35.22 -9.49
N TYR A 334 -7.64 -35.53 -10.75
CA TYR A 334 -6.93 -36.55 -11.55
C TYR A 334 -6.45 -36.02 -12.90
N ILE A 335 -6.42 -34.70 -13.06
CA ILE A 335 -5.96 -34.03 -14.28
C ILE A 335 -4.44 -33.95 -14.27
N GLY A 336 -3.80 -34.26 -15.40
CA GLY A 336 -2.36 -34.11 -15.60
C GLY A 336 -2.01 -33.77 -17.04
N PRO A 337 -0.76 -33.33 -17.32
CA PRO A 337 -0.38 -32.81 -18.63
C PRO A 337 -0.32 -33.86 -19.75
N ILE A 338 -0.35 -35.15 -19.41
CA ILE A 338 -0.13 -36.25 -20.36
C ILE A 338 -1.39 -36.52 -21.18
N GLY A 339 -1.28 -36.37 -22.49
CA GLY A 339 -2.39 -36.61 -23.42
C GLY A 339 -3.51 -35.57 -23.38
N LEU A 340 -3.28 -34.38 -22.79
CA LEU A 340 -4.21 -33.27 -22.88
C LEU A 340 -4.14 -32.60 -24.26
N ASN A 341 -5.31 -32.42 -24.88
CA ASN A 341 -5.45 -31.82 -26.22
C ASN A 341 -5.77 -30.32 -26.16
N ILE A 342 -5.20 -29.60 -25.20
CA ILE A 342 -5.35 -28.15 -25.00
C ILE A 342 -3.98 -27.51 -24.83
N PRO A 343 -3.84 -26.18 -24.98
CA PRO A 343 -2.60 -25.49 -24.65
C PRO A 343 -2.19 -25.72 -23.20
N ILE A 344 -0.92 -26.06 -22.96
CA ILE A 344 -0.30 -26.36 -21.68
C ILE A 344 0.87 -25.40 -21.48
N ILE A 345 0.79 -24.62 -20.41
CA ILE A 345 1.84 -23.70 -19.96
C ILE A 345 2.38 -24.26 -18.65
N VAL A 346 3.70 -24.38 -18.53
CA VAL A 346 4.34 -25.03 -17.39
C VAL A 346 5.22 -24.03 -16.63
N ASP A 347 5.14 -24.05 -15.30
CA ASP A 347 6.03 -23.27 -14.45
C ASP A 347 7.48 -23.72 -14.58
N HIS A 348 8.42 -22.78 -14.52
CA HIS A 348 9.85 -23.09 -14.59
C HIS A 348 10.29 -24.11 -13.53
N HIS A 349 9.72 -24.08 -12.32
CA HIS A 349 10.06 -25.04 -11.25
C HIS A 349 9.52 -26.43 -11.54
N ALA A 350 8.33 -26.54 -12.15
CA ALA A 350 7.81 -27.83 -12.59
C ALA A 350 8.67 -28.43 -13.70
N LEU A 351 9.17 -27.62 -14.63
CA LEU A 351 10.10 -28.04 -15.69
C LEU A 351 11.48 -28.48 -15.16
N ALA A 352 11.86 -28.06 -13.96
CA ALA A 352 13.10 -28.50 -13.32
C ALA A 352 13.03 -29.95 -12.77
N LEU A 353 11.83 -30.53 -12.68
CA LEU A 353 11.64 -31.93 -12.27
C LEU A 353 12.06 -32.89 -13.39
N SER A 354 13.09 -33.70 -13.14
CA SER A 354 13.50 -34.77 -14.06
C SER A 354 12.50 -35.93 -14.11
N SER A 355 11.74 -36.11 -13.04
CA SER A 355 10.67 -37.09 -12.92
C SER A 355 9.59 -36.53 -12.02
N PHE A 356 8.32 -36.74 -12.37
CA PHE A 356 7.19 -36.28 -11.58
C PHE A 356 6.04 -37.27 -11.54
N ILE A 357 5.10 -36.99 -10.65
CA ILE A 357 3.82 -37.69 -10.51
C ILE A 357 2.71 -36.71 -10.91
N CYS A 358 1.77 -37.14 -11.74
CA CYS A 358 0.66 -36.29 -12.19
C CYS A 358 -0.64 -37.09 -12.31
N GLY A 359 -1.78 -36.41 -12.37
CA GLY A 359 -3.05 -37.05 -12.67
C GLY A 359 -3.02 -37.78 -14.02
N ALA A 360 -3.72 -38.90 -14.14
CA ALA A 360 -3.71 -39.74 -15.35
C ALA A 360 -4.78 -39.36 -16.38
N ASN A 361 -5.50 -38.26 -16.15
CA ASN A 361 -6.74 -37.91 -16.87
C ASN A 361 -7.81 -39.02 -16.79
N GLN A 362 -7.75 -39.82 -15.73
CA GLN A 362 -8.64 -40.94 -15.42
C GLN A 362 -8.97 -40.87 -13.93
N VAL A 363 -10.25 -41.00 -13.59
CA VAL A 363 -10.71 -41.02 -12.19
C VAL A 363 -9.93 -42.08 -11.41
N ASP A 364 -9.50 -41.70 -10.20
CA ASP A 364 -8.80 -42.57 -9.26
C ASP A 364 -7.42 -43.06 -9.72
N LYS A 365 -6.77 -42.36 -10.66
CA LYS A 365 -5.46 -42.77 -11.16
C LYS A 365 -4.47 -41.63 -11.36
N HIS A 366 -3.21 -41.93 -11.11
CA HIS A 366 -2.06 -41.06 -11.37
C HIS A 366 -0.99 -41.79 -12.19
N TYR A 367 -0.16 -41.05 -12.92
CA TYR A 367 1.09 -41.55 -13.46
C TYR A 367 2.22 -41.27 -12.48
N GLN A 368 3.09 -42.26 -12.28
CA GLN A 368 4.39 -42.09 -11.64
C GLN A 368 5.50 -42.17 -12.68
N HIS A 369 6.65 -41.59 -12.33
CA HIS A 369 7.86 -41.58 -13.15
C HIS A 369 7.67 -40.91 -14.52
N ALA A 370 6.70 -40.01 -14.64
CA ALA A 370 6.50 -39.21 -15.84
C ALA A 370 7.65 -38.23 -16.03
N ALA A 371 7.98 -37.94 -17.29
CA ALA A 371 9.05 -37.03 -17.67
C ALA A 371 8.60 -36.09 -18.80
N TRP A 372 9.08 -34.85 -18.73
CA TRP A 372 8.90 -33.85 -19.79
C TRP A 372 9.52 -34.35 -21.10
N GLU A 373 8.93 -33.96 -22.23
CA GLU A 373 9.32 -34.32 -23.60
C GLU A 373 9.18 -35.80 -23.98
N ARG A 374 9.36 -36.73 -23.03
CA ARG A 374 9.09 -38.16 -23.22
C ARG A 374 7.61 -38.48 -23.13
N ASP A 375 6.95 -38.07 -22.04
CA ASP A 375 5.57 -38.44 -21.74
C ASP A 375 4.61 -37.24 -21.80
N ALA A 376 5.09 -36.05 -21.43
CA ALA A 376 4.31 -34.81 -21.43
C ALA A 376 4.91 -33.78 -22.40
N GLN A 377 4.09 -33.30 -23.33
CA GLN A 377 4.41 -32.16 -24.20
C GLN A 377 3.81 -30.88 -23.61
N TYR A 378 4.41 -29.74 -23.92
CA TYR A 378 3.93 -28.42 -23.49
C TYR A 378 4.30 -27.37 -24.53
N GLN A 379 3.64 -26.21 -24.47
CA GLN A 379 3.81 -25.15 -25.45
C GLN A 379 4.90 -24.18 -25.02
N GLU A 380 4.86 -23.71 -23.77
CA GLU A 380 5.77 -22.69 -23.26
C GLU A 380 6.01 -22.84 -21.75
N ALA A 381 7.18 -22.35 -21.32
CA ALA A 381 7.54 -22.19 -19.92
C ALA A 381 7.20 -20.76 -19.48
N TYR A 382 6.58 -20.58 -18.32
CA TYR A 382 6.21 -19.25 -17.82
C TYR A 382 6.29 -19.17 -16.30
N ASP A 383 6.53 -18.00 -15.73
CA ASP A 383 6.46 -17.80 -14.27
C ASP A 383 4.99 -17.76 -13.84
N LEU A 384 4.51 -18.86 -13.27
CA LEU A 384 3.11 -19.04 -12.88
C LEU A 384 2.94 -19.06 -11.37
N ARG A 385 4.01 -19.26 -10.59
CA ARG A 385 3.92 -19.47 -9.15
C ARG A 385 4.08 -18.20 -8.33
N LYS A 386 3.53 -18.25 -7.11
CA LYS A 386 3.96 -17.35 -6.03
C LYS A 386 5.33 -17.80 -5.51
N VAL A 387 6.15 -16.83 -5.12
CA VAL A 387 7.41 -17.11 -4.40
C VAL A 387 7.15 -17.60 -2.98
N LYS A 388 8.14 -18.27 -2.39
CA LYS A 388 8.13 -18.80 -1.03
C LYS A 388 9.30 -18.23 -0.23
N GLU A 389 9.17 -18.18 1.09
CA GLU A 389 10.31 -17.84 1.93
C GLU A 389 11.43 -18.88 1.75
N GLY A 390 12.67 -18.41 1.62
CA GLY A 390 13.84 -19.25 1.36
C GLY A 390 14.13 -19.49 -0.12
N ASP A 391 13.25 -19.09 -1.04
CA ASP A 391 13.57 -19.06 -2.47
C ASP A 391 14.81 -18.19 -2.72
N ILE A 392 15.62 -18.55 -3.71
CA ILE A 392 16.78 -17.74 -4.08
C ILE A 392 16.29 -16.47 -4.77
N SER A 393 16.81 -15.32 -4.35
CA SER A 393 16.47 -14.02 -4.92
C SER A 393 16.72 -14.00 -6.45
N PRO A 394 15.90 -13.32 -7.26
CA PRO A 394 16.03 -13.35 -8.73
C PRO A 394 17.33 -12.70 -9.24
N ASP A 395 17.95 -11.84 -8.44
CA ASP A 395 19.28 -11.27 -8.70
C ASP A 395 20.44 -12.17 -8.24
N ASN A 396 20.13 -13.37 -7.75
CA ASN A 396 21.06 -14.35 -7.20
C ASN A 396 21.91 -13.81 -6.01
N GLN A 397 21.40 -12.80 -5.29
CA GLN A 397 22.03 -12.21 -4.11
C GLN A 397 21.16 -12.48 -2.87
N GLY A 398 21.35 -13.62 -2.20
CA GLY A 398 20.61 -13.96 -0.97
C GLY A 398 19.31 -14.75 -1.21
N GLN A 399 18.50 -14.85 -0.16
CA GLN A 399 17.22 -15.56 -0.14
C GLN A 399 16.06 -14.60 0.13
N LEU A 400 14.88 -14.95 -0.37
CA LEU A 400 13.66 -14.20 -0.16
C LEU A 400 13.13 -14.43 1.26
N ARG A 401 12.84 -13.31 1.94
CA ARG A 401 12.13 -13.20 3.22
C ARG A 401 10.82 -12.48 2.98
N SER A 402 9.82 -12.72 3.83
CA SER A 402 8.55 -12.01 3.75
C SER A 402 8.33 -11.04 4.91
N CYS A 403 7.56 -9.98 4.66
CA CYS A 403 7.03 -9.09 5.68
C CYS A 403 5.68 -8.52 5.25
N ARG A 404 4.95 -7.93 6.19
CA ARG A 404 3.68 -7.23 5.91
C ARG A 404 3.92 -5.73 5.73
N GLY A 405 3.21 -5.15 4.76
CA GLY A 405 3.29 -3.73 4.43
C GLY A 405 1.92 -3.07 4.32
N ILE A 406 1.88 -1.79 4.65
CA ILE A 406 0.76 -0.89 4.37
C ILE A 406 1.16 -0.04 3.18
N GLU A 407 0.48 -0.20 2.04
CA GLU A 407 0.69 0.61 0.85
C GLU A 407 0.29 2.06 1.12
N VAL A 408 1.25 2.96 1.20
CA VAL A 408 1.03 4.39 1.49
C VAL A 408 1.23 5.28 0.27
N GLY A 409 1.86 4.76 -0.79
CA GLY A 409 2.02 5.46 -2.05
C GLY A 409 2.36 4.51 -3.19
N HIS A 410 2.16 4.98 -4.41
CA HIS A 410 2.30 4.17 -5.62
C HIS A 410 2.69 5.08 -6.79
N VAL A 411 3.73 4.71 -7.52
CA VAL A 411 4.21 5.44 -8.70
C VAL A 411 4.09 4.57 -9.95
N PHE A 412 3.52 5.12 -11.03
CA PHE A 412 3.21 4.41 -12.27
C PHE A 412 3.71 5.15 -13.51
N GLN A 413 4.19 4.38 -14.49
CA GLN A 413 4.35 4.85 -15.86
C GLN A 413 3.13 4.43 -16.68
N LEU A 414 2.20 5.34 -16.93
CA LEU A 414 0.93 5.06 -17.61
C LEU A 414 1.08 4.86 -19.13
N GLY A 415 2.19 5.32 -19.71
CA GLY A 415 2.36 5.39 -21.15
C GLY A 415 1.35 6.36 -21.75
N ASP A 416 0.77 6.03 -22.90
CA ASP A 416 -0.18 6.91 -23.60
C ASP A 416 -1.64 6.48 -23.48
N LYS A 417 -1.99 5.59 -22.53
CA LYS A 417 -3.34 5.02 -22.38
C LYS A 417 -4.45 6.08 -22.37
N TYR A 418 -4.36 7.03 -21.45
CA TYR A 418 -5.37 8.09 -21.26
C TYR A 418 -5.26 9.15 -22.36
N ALA A 419 -4.04 9.58 -22.66
CA ALA A 419 -3.79 10.58 -23.69
C ALA A 419 -4.29 10.14 -25.07
N ARG A 420 -4.12 8.87 -25.43
CA ARG A 420 -4.63 8.29 -26.68
C ARG A 420 -6.15 8.23 -26.69
N ALA A 421 -6.78 7.76 -25.61
CA ALA A 421 -8.23 7.66 -25.51
C ALA A 421 -8.92 9.03 -25.62
N MET A 422 -8.32 10.07 -25.02
CA MET A 422 -8.87 11.42 -24.95
C MET A 422 -8.29 12.38 -26.00
N ASN A 423 -7.53 11.88 -26.97
CA ASN A 423 -6.85 12.66 -28.03
C ASN A 423 -5.98 13.81 -27.50
N ALA A 424 -5.28 13.61 -26.39
CA ALA A 424 -4.35 14.56 -25.81
C ALA A 424 -2.98 14.48 -26.48
N ALA A 425 -2.66 15.48 -27.32
CA ALA A 425 -1.45 15.51 -28.12
C ALA A 425 -0.90 16.94 -28.25
N VAL A 426 0.38 17.07 -28.56
CA VAL A 426 1.06 18.37 -28.80
C VAL A 426 1.81 18.35 -30.12
N ILE A 427 2.15 19.52 -30.63
CA ILE A 427 3.07 19.64 -31.77
C ILE A 427 4.51 19.35 -31.32
N ASN A 428 5.16 18.37 -31.94
CA ASN A 428 6.54 17.97 -31.68
C ASN A 428 7.59 18.84 -32.42
N GLU A 429 8.87 18.51 -32.31
CA GLU A 429 9.97 19.26 -32.93
C GLU A 429 9.88 19.29 -34.46
N GLU A 430 9.34 18.24 -35.06
CA GLU A 430 9.13 18.08 -36.50
C GLU A 430 7.85 18.78 -37.01
N GLY A 431 7.07 19.41 -36.13
CA GLY A 431 5.81 20.06 -36.49
C GLY A 431 4.64 19.08 -36.65
N GLN A 432 4.77 17.86 -36.14
CA GLN A 432 3.75 16.81 -36.20
C GLN A 432 2.99 16.71 -34.88
N LEU A 433 1.72 16.30 -34.95
CA LEU A 433 0.91 16.04 -33.77
C LEU A 433 1.34 14.71 -33.15
N GLN A 434 1.77 14.73 -31.89
CA GLN A 434 2.25 13.57 -31.15
C GLN A 434 1.51 13.41 -29.83
N THR A 435 0.96 12.22 -29.59
CA THR A 435 0.29 11.86 -28.33
C THR A 435 1.27 11.92 -27.17
N MET A 436 0.84 12.53 -26.06
CA MET A 436 1.67 12.63 -24.86
C MET A 436 1.77 11.28 -24.13
N MET A 437 2.91 11.03 -23.51
CA MET A 437 3.08 9.97 -22.52
C MET A 437 2.83 10.53 -21.12
N MET A 438 2.30 9.69 -20.23
CA MET A 438 1.88 10.06 -18.89
C MET A 438 2.53 9.21 -17.81
N GLY A 439 2.79 9.82 -16.66
CA GLY A 439 3.03 9.15 -15.39
C GLY A 439 1.98 9.55 -14.36
N CYS A 440 1.66 8.68 -13.40
CA CYS A 440 0.84 9.05 -12.25
C CYS A 440 1.43 8.56 -10.93
N TYR A 441 1.25 9.36 -9.88
CA TYR A 441 1.93 9.18 -8.61
C TYR A 441 0.96 9.48 -7.46
N GLY A 442 0.48 8.44 -6.77
CA GLY A 442 -0.49 8.50 -5.68
C GLY A 442 0.14 8.34 -4.30
N LEU A 443 -0.34 9.07 -3.29
CA LEU A 443 0.09 8.93 -1.89
C LEU A 443 -1.10 9.18 -0.97
N GLY A 444 -1.46 8.19 -0.16
CA GLY A 444 -2.61 8.25 0.75
C GLY A 444 -2.31 9.08 1.99
N ILE A 445 -2.58 10.38 1.98
CA ILE A 445 -2.28 11.31 3.09
C ILE A 445 -2.93 10.86 4.39
N THR A 446 -4.22 10.52 4.34
CA THR A 446 -4.94 10.03 5.53
C THR A 446 -4.44 8.67 6.01
N ARG A 447 -4.11 7.76 5.08
CA ARG A 447 -3.56 6.43 5.37
C ARG A 447 -2.19 6.51 6.05
N VAL A 448 -1.33 7.43 5.60
CA VAL A 448 0.00 7.68 6.18
C VAL A 448 -0.07 8.03 7.67
N VAL A 449 -1.07 8.82 8.09
CA VAL A 449 -1.24 9.17 9.52
C VAL A 449 -1.49 7.90 10.36
N ALA A 450 -2.32 6.98 9.88
CA ALA A 450 -2.57 5.73 10.58
C ALA A 450 -1.35 4.79 10.53
N ALA A 451 -0.68 4.69 9.38
CA ALA A 451 0.54 3.89 9.22
C ALA A 451 1.67 4.35 10.17
N ALA A 452 1.78 5.66 10.41
CA ALA A 452 2.71 6.19 11.41
C ALA A 452 2.38 5.70 12.83
N ILE A 453 1.09 5.61 13.20
CA ILE A 453 0.70 5.10 14.51
C ILE A 453 0.95 3.59 14.62
N GLU A 454 0.71 2.82 13.56
CA GLU A 454 1.03 1.38 13.54
C GLU A 454 2.51 1.11 13.85
N GLN A 455 3.43 1.96 13.37
CA GLN A 455 4.85 1.82 13.69
C GLN A 455 5.25 2.43 15.03
N HIS A 456 4.55 3.48 15.47
CA HIS A 456 4.99 4.34 16.57
C HIS A 456 3.92 4.47 17.66
N HIS A 457 3.76 3.40 18.44
CA HIS A 457 2.88 3.35 19.60
C HIS A 457 3.48 2.49 20.72
N ASP A 458 2.91 2.61 21.92
CA ASP A 458 3.12 1.73 23.05
C ASP A 458 1.81 1.48 23.82
N GLU A 459 1.89 0.81 24.96
CA GLU A 459 0.74 0.51 25.82
C GLU A 459 -0.02 1.77 26.31
N ASN A 460 0.65 2.92 26.38
CA ASN A 460 0.10 4.16 26.89
C ASN A 460 -0.51 5.04 25.78
N GLY A 461 -0.14 4.82 24.51
CA GLY A 461 -0.69 5.55 23.37
C GLY A 461 0.28 5.77 22.22
N ILE A 462 0.08 6.89 21.52
CA ILE A 462 0.84 7.22 20.32
C ILE A 462 2.24 7.75 20.69
N VAL A 463 3.26 7.48 19.88
CA VAL A 463 4.63 7.98 20.04
C VAL A 463 5.09 8.67 18.74
N TRP A 464 4.61 9.88 18.47
CA TRP A 464 4.88 10.51 17.17
C TRP A 464 6.36 10.73 16.84
N PRO A 465 6.79 10.52 15.58
CA PRO A 465 7.94 11.21 15.03
C PRO A 465 7.79 12.73 15.22
N GLN A 466 8.87 13.42 15.61
CA GLN A 466 8.80 14.81 16.09
C GLN A 466 8.16 15.78 15.08
N ASN A 467 8.40 15.54 13.80
CA ASN A 467 7.96 16.40 12.69
C ASN A 467 6.46 16.31 12.38
N ILE A 468 5.78 15.22 12.78
CA ILE A 468 4.33 15.06 12.60
C ILE A 468 3.54 15.10 13.90
N ALA A 469 4.20 15.17 15.04
CA ALA A 469 3.55 15.31 16.34
C ALA A 469 2.57 16.50 16.34
N PRO A 470 1.35 16.37 16.92
CA PRO A 470 0.37 17.45 16.90
C PRO A 470 0.91 18.68 17.60
N PHE A 471 1.59 18.55 18.73
CA PHE A 471 2.35 19.61 19.38
C PHE A 471 3.76 19.10 19.63
N GLN A 472 4.76 19.99 19.67
CA GLN A 472 6.13 19.59 20.05
C GLN A 472 6.21 19.34 21.55
N LEU A 473 5.49 20.15 22.34
CA LEU A 473 5.54 20.05 23.79
C LEU A 473 4.21 20.40 24.48
N VAL A 474 4.01 19.82 25.66
CA VAL A 474 2.88 20.09 26.55
C VAL A 474 3.37 20.54 27.92
N ILE A 475 2.77 21.62 28.43
CA ILE A 475 3.00 22.14 29.78
C ILE A 475 1.82 21.71 30.65
N VAL A 476 2.09 21.01 31.74
CA VAL A 476 1.09 20.50 32.70
C VAL A 476 1.28 21.19 34.05
N PRO A 477 0.50 22.26 34.33
CA PRO A 477 0.55 22.96 35.61
C PRO A 477 -0.32 22.26 36.68
N ILE A 478 0.34 21.66 37.68
CA ILE A 478 -0.32 20.88 38.73
C ILE A 478 -0.99 21.79 39.76
N ASN A 479 -2.29 21.59 39.99
CA ASN A 479 -3.10 22.34 40.96
C ASN A 479 -3.08 23.87 40.73
N SER A 480 -2.94 24.33 39.48
CA SER A 480 -2.87 25.76 39.12
C SER A 480 -4.09 26.59 39.56
N HIS A 481 -5.26 25.95 39.73
CA HIS A 481 -6.45 26.59 40.28
C HIS A 481 -6.32 26.98 41.77
N ARG A 482 -5.36 26.39 42.50
CA ARG A 482 -5.08 26.70 43.92
C ARG A 482 -3.80 27.50 44.12
N SER A 483 -2.93 27.51 43.12
CA SER A 483 -1.59 28.12 43.21
C SER A 483 -1.40 29.18 42.13
N PRO A 484 -1.54 30.48 42.48
CA PRO A 484 -1.23 31.58 41.57
C PRO A 484 0.19 31.50 41.02
N GLN A 485 1.15 31.10 41.87
CA GLN A 485 2.55 30.94 41.48
C GLN A 485 2.74 29.91 40.36
N VAL A 486 2.10 28.73 40.47
CA VAL A 486 2.15 27.71 39.41
C VAL A 486 1.51 28.21 38.12
N LYS A 487 0.36 28.87 38.23
CA LYS A 487 -0.37 29.40 37.09
C LYS A 487 0.45 30.45 36.32
N GLU A 488 1.02 31.42 37.03
CA GLU A 488 1.85 32.48 36.46
C GLU A 488 3.15 31.92 35.86
N SER A 489 3.80 30.97 36.55
CA SER A 489 5.04 30.35 36.04
C SER A 489 4.79 29.55 34.76
N ALA A 490 3.71 28.75 34.73
CA ALA A 490 3.35 27.97 33.55
C ALA A 490 2.97 28.86 32.36
N GLU A 491 2.26 29.97 32.62
CA GLU A 491 1.94 30.97 31.59
C GLU A 491 3.21 31.65 31.06
N SER A 492 4.15 32.01 31.94
CA SER A 492 5.42 32.61 31.53
C SER A 492 6.25 31.67 30.65
N ILE A 493 6.38 30.39 31.03
CA ILE A 493 7.05 29.37 30.22
C ILE A 493 6.33 29.19 28.87
N TYR A 494 5.00 29.13 28.89
CA TYR A 494 4.20 29.00 27.67
C TYR A 494 4.47 30.15 26.68
N GLN A 495 4.42 31.40 27.15
CA GLN A 495 4.70 32.57 26.31
C GLN A 495 6.15 32.59 25.81
N GLN A 496 7.11 32.23 26.66
CA GLN A 496 8.52 32.16 26.27
C GLN A 496 8.75 31.13 25.15
N LEU A 497 8.17 29.93 25.27
CA LEU A 497 8.35 28.88 24.26
C LEU A 497 7.61 29.20 22.95
N LEU A 498 6.46 29.86 23.00
CA LEU A 498 5.80 30.37 21.79
C LEU A 498 6.64 31.42 21.07
N GLN A 499 7.28 32.34 21.79
CA GLN A 499 8.17 33.36 21.20
C GLN A 499 9.39 32.74 20.50
N LEU A 500 9.82 31.55 20.93
CA LEU A 500 10.88 30.77 20.31
C LEU A 500 10.41 29.92 19.11
N GLY A 501 9.12 29.96 18.78
CA GLY A 501 8.54 29.26 17.64
C GLY A 501 8.10 27.82 17.92
N TYR A 502 8.10 27.37 19.19
CA TYR A 502 7.63 26.04 19.53
C TYR A 502 6.11 25.92 19.43
N ASP A 503 5.64 24.76 18.96
CA ASP A 503 4.22 24.40 18.95
C ASP A 503 3.82 23.80 20.30
N VAL A 504 3.24 24.63 21.17
CA VAL A 504 2.99 24.29 22.59
C VAL A 504 1.51 24.08 22.91
N LEU A 505 1.20 23.01 23.63
CA LEU A 505 -0.07 22.84 24.36
C LEU A 505 0.12 23.20 25.84
N LEU A 506 -0.67 24.13 26.37
CA LEU A 506 -0.77 24.37 27.81
C LEU A 506 -2.01 23.65 28.33
N ASP A 507 -1.82 22.61 29.15
CA ASP A 507 -2.91 21.84 29.72
C ASP A 507 -3.46 22.48 31.00
N ASP A 508 -4.20 23.57 30.81
CA ASP A 508 -4.80 24.38 31.87
C ASP A 508 -6.15 23.87 32.39
N ARG A 509 -6.50 22.60 32.10
CA ARG A 509 -7.74 21.98 32.57
C ARG A 509 -7.72 21.78 34.08
N ASN A 510 -8.87 21.97 34.72
CA ASN A 510 -9.04 21.68 36.15
C ASN A 510 -9.30 20.18 36.40
N GLU A 511 -8.30 19.36 36.11
CA GLU A 511 -8.36 17.90 36.19
C GLU A 511 -7.29 17.34 37.12
N ARG A 512 -7.44 16.06 37.51
CA ARG A 512 -6.45 15.38 38.33
C ARG A 512 -5.16 15.13 37.54
N PRO A 513 -3.96 15.24 38.16
CA PRO A 513 -2.68 15.03 37.48
C PRO A 513 -2.60 13.74 36.66
N GLY A 514 -3.11 12.63 37.21
CA GLY A 514 -3.11 11.33 36.52
C GLY A 514 -3.93 11.35 35.22
N VAL A 515 -5.00 12.13 35.13
CA VAL A 515 -5.80 12.29 33.90
C VAL A 515 -5.02 13.12 32.87
N LEU A 516 -4.41 14.23 33.31
CA LEU A 516 -3.60 15.09 32.44
C LEU A 516 -2.42 14.32 31.84
N PHE A 517 -1.74 13.50 32.66
CA PHE A 517 -0.64 12.66 32.21
C PHE A 517 -1.09 11.56 31.24
N ALA A 518 -2.18 10.86 31.56
CA ALA A 518 -2.73 9.82 30.69
C ALA A 518 -3.18 10.39 29.33
N ASP A 519 -3.86 11.54 29.32
CA ASP A 519 -4.25 12.22 28.08
C ASP A 519 -3.03 12.66 27.26
N SER A 520 -2.02 13.25 27.93
CA SER A 520 -0.75 13.64 27.29
C SER A 520 -0.04 12.45 26.65
N ASP A 521 0.02 11.32 27.35
CA ASP A 521 0.67 10.10 26.86
C ASP A 521 -0.14 9.47 25.72
N LEU A 522 -1.47 9.50 25.80
CA LEU A 522 -2.37 8.99 24.77
C LEU A 522 -2.30 9.80 23.47
N MET A 523 -2.27 11.14 23.57
CA MET A 523 -2.13 12.05 22.42
C MET A 523 -0.72 12.01 21.79
N GLY A 524 0.26 11.49 22.52
CA GLY A 524 1.63 11.27 22.03
C GLY A 524 2.49 12.51 21.91
N ILE A 525 2.24 13.56 22.71
CA ILE A 525 3.02 14.80 22.64
C ILE A 525 4.47 14.52 23.10
N PRO A 526 5.51 14.74 22.26
CA PRO A 526 6.86 14.22 22.49
C PRO A 526 7.54 14.70 23.77
N HIS A 527 7.24 15.92 24.21
CA HIS A 527 7.90 16.55 25.36
C HIS A 527 6.88 17.06 26.36
N ARG A 528 6.98 16.60 27.61
CA ARG A 528 6.13 17.06 28.71
C ARG A 528 6.93 17.83 29.73
N ILE A 529 6.45 19.02 30.07
CA ILE A 529 6.95 19.88 31.15
C ILE A 529 5.90 19.92 32.25
N VAL A 530 6.28 19.57 33.47
CA VAL A 530 5.40 19.60 34.65
C VAL A 530 5.82 20.73 35.57
N VAL A 531 4.88 21.62 35.85
CA VAL A 531 5.05 22.77 36.74
C VAL A 531 4.28 22.51 38.03
N SER A 532 4.97 22.47 39.17
CA SER A 532 4.37 22.24 40.48
C SER A 532 5.01 23.15 41.53
N GLU A 533 4.32 23.43 42.63
CA GLU A 533 4.86 24.25 43.72
C GLU A 533 6.19 23.70 44.25
N ARG A 534 6.28 22.37 44.40
CA ARG A 534 7.49 21.69 44.86
C ARG A 534 8.68 21.97 43.95
N ASN A 535 8.49 21.89 42.63
CA ASN A 535 9.57 22.09 41.67
C ASN A 535 9.97 23.58 41.61
N LEU A 536 8.99 24.49 41.71
CA LEU A 536 9.24 25.94 41.72
C LEU A 536 10.00 26.42 42.96
N GLN A 537 9.81 25.78 44.13
CA GLN A 537 10.61 26.05 45.32
C GLN A 537 12.10 25.74 45.12
N GLN A 538 12.43 24.85 44.17
CA GLN A 538 13.79 24.50 43.79
C GLN A 538 14.27 25.23 42.53
N HIS A 539 13.53 26.25 42.07
CA HIS A 539 13.77 26.97 40.82
C HIS A 539 13.87 26.05 39.59
N ALA A 540 13.10 24.96 39.59
CA ALA A 540 13.14 23.93 38.56
C ALA A 540 11.74 23.55 38.04
N ILE A 541 11.73 22.81 36.94
CA ILE A 541 10.58 22.08 36.40
C ILE A 541 10.93 20.61 36.25
N GLU A 542 9.92 19.78 36.06
CA GLU A 542 10.13 18.37 35.71
C GLU A 542 9.89 18.18 34.22
N TYR A 543 10.80 17.47 33.56
CA TYR A 543 10.73 17.12 32.14
C TYR A 543 10.62 15.60 31.98
N LYS A 544 9.77 15.18 31.04
CA LYS A 544 9.69 13.79 30.57
C LYS A 544 9.54 13.76 29.05
N ALA A 545 10.34 12.95 28.36
CA ALA A 545 10.14 12.63 26.96
C ALA A 545 9.11 11.50 26.81
N ARG A 546 8.22 11.57 25.81
CA ARG A 546 7.15 10.58 25.61
C ARG A 546 7.65 9.16 25.39
N ASN A 547 8.82 9.01 24.78
CA ASN A 547 9.47 7.74 24.49
C ASN A 547 10.44 7.27 25.60
N SER A 548 10.47 7.95 26.76
CA SER A 548 11.35 7.60 27.87
C SER A 548 10.58 7.50 29.19
N ASN A 549 11.03 6.60 30.06
CA ASN A 549 10.55 6.52 31.45
C ASN A 549 11.34 7.43 32.39
N GLU A 550 12.44 8.02 31.93
CA GLU A 550 13.27 8.92 32.72
C GLU A 550 12.58 10.27 32.95
N VAL A 551 12.64 10.72 34.19
CA VAL A 551 12.12 12.01 34.65
C VAL A 551 13.28 12.87 35.10
N ILE A 552 13.42 14.05 34.49
CA ILE A 552 14.59 14.92 34.67
C ILE A 552 14.14 16.22 35.32
N SER A 553 14.82 16.63 36.39
CA SER A 553 14.65 17.97 36.96
C SER A 553 15.50 18.96 36.16
N VAL A 554 14.87 20.00 35.60
CA VAL A 554 15.53 21.00 34.75
C VAL A 554 15.40 22.37 35.42
N SER A 555 16.51 23.07 35.58
CA SER A 555 16.51 24.46 36.06
C SER A 555 15.72 25.36 35.11
N LEU A 556 14.89 26.26 35.65
CA LEU A 556 14.14 27.22 34.84
C LEU A 556 15.05 28.06 33.93
N ALA A 557 16.27 28.38 34.41
CA ALA A 557 17.24 29.16 33.65
C ALA A 557 17.83 28.39 32.46
N GLU A 558 17.82 27.05 32.50
CA GLU A 558 18.42 26.19 31.47
C GLU A 558 17.37 25.60 30.51
N LEU A 559 16.08 25.78 30.80
CA LEU A 559 14.96 25.15 30.07
C LEU A 559 15.07 25.32 28.56
N THR A 560 15.33 26.54 28.09
CA THR A 560 15.43 26.84 26.65
C THR A 560 16.58 26.07 26.00
N ASN A 561 17.77 26.08 26.61
CA ASN A 561 18.94 25.36 26.08
C ASN A 561 18.74 23.84 26.15
N PHE A 562 18.05 23.36 27.19
CA PHE A 562 17.75 21.95 27.35
C PHE A 562 16.80 21.42 26.26
N LEU A 563 15.78 22.22 25.89
CA LEU A 563 14.81 21.88 24.85
C LEU A 563 15.39 22.03 23.44
N SER A 564 16.20 23.06 23.18
CA SER A 564 16.81 23.26 21.86
C SER A 564 17.69 22.08 21.45
N ALA A 565 18.39 21.45 22.40
CA ALA A 565 19.20 20.27 22.16
C ALA A 565 18.40 18.97 21.87
N ARG A 566 17.07 18.98 22.03
CA ARG A 566 16.20 17.78 21.90
C ARG A 566 15.12 17.88 20.82
N ILE A 567 14.73 19.11 20.47
CA ILE A 567 13.67 19.39 19.49
C ILE A 567 14.27 19.76 18.11
N SER A 568 15.59 19.84 17.99
CA SER A 568 16.34 20.21 16.79
C SER A 568 16.27 19.17 15.68
#